data_AF-A0A178DF84-F1
#
_entry.id   AF-A0A178DF84-F1
#
_cell.length_a   1.000
_cell.length_b   1.000
_cell.length_c   1.000
_cell.angle_alpha   90.00
_cell.angle_beta   90.00
_cell.angle_gamma   90.00
#
_symmetry.space_group_name_H-M   'P 1'
#
loop_
_entity.id
_entity.type
_entity.pdbx_description
1 polymer ?
#
loop_
_entity_poly.entity_id
_entity_poly.type
_entity_poly.pdbx_seq_one_letter_code
_entity_poly.pdbx_strand_id
1 'polypeptide(L)'
;MENCVVLPQNHQLLSSMTILRSQNTKGKDFIDAFAKVAAQLMARALDFIPVECQQVTTPTGGMYQGVRQAKKVCGISILRAGASLEDALRTAYNGPLSFGKLLIQRDEKTSLPVHLYTKFPPSISNAYVLILEPMLATGGSVSKAIELVLEQRVPEEQIIVINLIASASAVSLVSERFPKLTLVTAAVDKDLNSKRLVDNHICDSTNLSSPIIDKLPTPTGTSIQDWVISGIDFMVHERIVQKGMEMLEVRYS
;
A
#
# COMPACT_ATOMS: atom_id res chain seq x y z
N MET A 1 17.77 9.59 -8.50
CA MET A 1 16.35 9.52 -8.08
C MET A 1 15.39 9.78 -9.25
N GLU A 2 15.72 9.39 -10.49
CA GLU A 2 14.88 9.74 -11.66
C GLU A 2 13.56 8.97 -11.72
N ASN A 3 13.45 7.81 -11.06
CA ASN A 3 12.27 6.96 -11.06
C ASN A 3 11.44 7.00 -9.76
N CYS A 4 11.72 7.96 -8.87
CA CYS A 4 10.94 8.21 -7.65
C CYS A 4 10.11 9.48 -7.80
N VAL A 5 8.80 9.34 -7.63
CA VAL A 5 7.80 10.38 -7.76
C VAL A 5 7.21 10.66 -6.39
N VAL A 6 7.57 11.80 -5.81
CA VAL A 6 7.01 12.26 -4.54
C VAL A 6 5.76 13.10 -4.82
N LEU A 7 4.69 12.86 -4.08
CA LEU A 7 3.49 13.69 -4.19
C LEU A 7 3.79 15.16 -3.84
N PRO A 8 3.11 16.13 -4.49
CA PRO A 8 3.23 17.53 -4.13
C PRO A 8 2.85 17.76 -2.66
N GLN A 9 3.72 18.44 -1.90
CA GLN A 9 3.52 18.73 -0.48
C GLN A 9 2.53 19.89 -0.26
N ASN A 10 1.30 19.71 -0.75
CA ASN A 10 0.22 20.68 -0.62
C ASN A 10 -0.42 20.63 0.79
N HIS A 11 -1.23 21.65 1.13
CA HIS A 11 -1.85 21.74 2.46
C HIS A 11 -2.73 20.53 2.81
N GLN A 12 -3.41 19.93 1.82
CA GLN A 12 -4.28 18.78 2.06
C GLN A 12 -3.48 17.53 2.43
N LEU A 13 -2.39 17.26 1.69
CA LEU A 13 -1.49 16.16 1.98
C LEU A 13 -0.81 16.37 3.33
N LEU A 14 -0.25 17.56 3.57
CA LEU A 14 0.42 17.88 4.83
C LEU A 14 -0.52 17.79 6.03
N SER A 15 -1.78 18.21 5.89
CA SER A 15 -2.80 18.05 6.94
C SER A 15 -3.05 16.58 7.27
N SER A 16 -3.29 15.73 6.26
CA SER A 16 -3.47 14.29 6.49
C SER A 16 -2.22 13.64 7.07
N MET A 17 -1.04 13.97 6.56
CA MET A 17 0.23 13.44 7.08
C MET A 17 0.49 13.88 8.53
N THR A 18 0.08 15.08 8.91
CA THR A 18 0.17 15.56 10.30
C THR A 18 -0.69 14.71 11.23
N ILE A 19 -1.92 14.36 10.82
CA ILE A 19 -2.78 13.45 11.56
C ILE A 19 -2.12 12.07 11.66
N LEU A 20 -1.60 11.53 10.54
CA LEU A 20 -0.97 10.20 10.53
C LEU A 20 0.28 10.10 11.39
N ARG A 21 1.04 11.20 11.54
CA ARG A 21 2.28 11.26 12.33
C ARG A 21 2.06 11.63 13.79
N SER A 22 0.90 12.18 14.15
CA SER A 22 0.60 12.56 15.52
C SER A 22 0.36 11.33 16.39
N GLN A 23 1.14 11.18 17.47
CA GLN A 23 0.94 10.13 18.48
C GLN A 23 -0.43 10.19 19.18
N ASN A 24 -1.09 11.36 19.15
CA ASN A 24 -2.38 11.60 19.80
C ASN A 24 -3.58 11.25 18.91
N THR A 25 -3.33 10.83 17.67
CA THR A 25 -4.37 10.49 16.70
C THR A 25 -5.07 9.20 17.10
N LYS A 26 -6.41 9.22 17.03
CA LYS A 26 -7.26 8.07 17.35
C LYS A 26 -7.60 7.26 16.09
N GLY A 27 -8.08 6.02 16.28
CA GLY A 27 -8.38 5.06 15.21
C GLY A 27 -9.14 5.63 14.02
N LYS A 28 -10.29 6.28 14.25
CA LYS A 28 -11.12 6.84 13.18
C LYS A 28 -10.38 7.91 12.37
N ASP A 29 -9.76 8.88 13.05
CA ASP A 29 -9.05 9.98 12.39
C ASP A 29 -7.85 9.47 11.59
N PHE A 30 -7.16 8.44 12.10
CA PHE A 30 -6.07 7.78 11.39
C PHE A 30 -6.56 7.13 10.09
N ILE A 31 -7.64 6.35 10.17
CA ILE A 31 -8.23 5.66 9.00
C ILE A 31 -8.67 6.67 7.94
N ASP A 32 -9.36 7.74 8.36
CA ASP A 32 -9.83 8.79 7.46
C ASP A 32 -8.68 9.56 6.80
N ALA A 33 -7.64 9.90 7.57
CA ALA A 33 -6.44 10.55 7.04
C ALA A 33 -5.68 9.64 6.08
N PHE A 34 -5.53 8.36 6.41
CA PHE A 34 -4.87 7.37 5.55
C PHE A 34 -5.62 7.20 4.23
N ALA A 35 -6.95 7.07 4.26
CA ALA A 35 -7.76 6.95 3.07
C ALA A 35 -7.58 8.16 2.13
N LYS A 36 -7.47 9.38 2.68
CA LYS A 36 -7.21 10.60 1.91
C LYS A 36 -5.83 10.60 1.25
N VAL A 37 -4.80 10.08 1.92
CA VAL A 37 -3.45 9.97 1.33
C VAL A 37 -3.42 8.85 0.29
N ALA A 38 -4.02 7.70 0.58
CA ALA A 38 -4.13 6.58 -0.34
C ALA A 38 -4.84 6.97 -1.64
N ALA A 39 -5.92 7.74 -1.57
CA ALA A 39 -6.61 8.24 -2.77
C ALA A 39 -5.69 9.12 -3.65
N GLN A 40 -4.91 10.01 -3.06
CA GLN A 40 -3.95 10.84 -3.79
C GLN A 40 -2.83 10.00 -4.42
N LEU A 41 -2.32 9.01 -3.70
CA LEU A 41 -1.33 8.06 -4.21
C LEU A 41 -1.87 7.27 -5.41
N MET A 42 -3.09 6.75 -5.32
CA MET A 42 -3.70 5.98 -6.41
C MET A 42 -3.95 6.87 -7.63
N ALA A 43 -4.48 8.08 -7.45
CA ALA A 43 -4.68 9.02 -8.55
C ALA A 43 -3.37 9.28 -9.29
N ARG A 44 -2.27 9.54 -8.55
CA ARG A 44 -0.96 9.78 -9.15
C ARG A 44 -0.35 8.52 -9.78
N ALA A 45 -0.48 7.36 -9.15
CA ALA A 45 0.11 6.12 -9.64
C ALA A 45 -0.57 5.65 -10.94
N LEU A 46 -1.90 5.84 -11.06
CA LEU A 46 -2.66 5.43 -12.23
C LEU A 46 -2.35 6.27 -13.49
N ASP A 47 -1.81 7.49 -13.34
CA ASP A 47 -1.35 8.32 -14.46
C ASP A 47 -0.18 7.69 -15.24
N PHE A 48 0.56 6.76 -14.63
CA PHE A 48 1.66 6.05 -15.28
C PHE A 48 1.20 4.84 -16.09
N ILE A 49 -0.08 4.49 -16.05
CA ILE A 49 -0.64 3.37 -16.80
C ILE A 49 -1.07 3.86 -18.19
N PRO A 50 -0.65 3.18 -19.27
CA PRO A 50 -1.03 3.57 -20.62
C PRO A 50 -2.55 3.57 -20.84
N VAL A 51 -2.99 4.57 -21.58
CA VAL A 51 -4.37 4.77 -21.99
C VAL A 51 -4.52 4.71 -23.50
N GLU A 52 -5.73 4.41 -23.96
CA GLU A 52 -6.13 4.46 -25.37
C GLU A 52 -7.07 5.64 -25.60
N CYS A 53 -6.89 6.37 -26.70
CA CYS A 53 -7.84 7.42 -27.10
C CYS A 53 -9.23 6.82 -27.31
N GLN A 54 -10.24 7.49 -26.76
CA GLN A 54 -11.63 7.10 -26.93
C GLN A 54 -12.50 8.34 -27.16
N GLN A 55 -13.17 8.36 -28.31
CA GLN A 55 -14.17 9.36 -28.60
C GLN A 55 -15.56 8.86 -28.18
N VAL A 56 -16.36 9.73 -27.55
CA VAL A 56 -17.74 9.43 -27.18
C VAL A 56 -18.67 10.57 -27.59
N THR A 57 -19.93 10.24 -27.84
CA THR A 57 -20.99 11.23 -28.03
C THR A 57 -21.61 11.57 -26.68
N THR A 58 -21.63 12.85 -26.33
CA THR A 58 -22.21 13.36 -25.08
C THR A 58 -23.73 13.40 -25.13
N PRO A 59 -24.44 13.51 -23.98
CA PRO A 59 -25.91 13.63 -23.96
C PRO A 59 -26.45 14.86 -24.72
N THR A 60 -25.62 15.88 -24.96
CA THR A 60 -25.98 17.07 -25.74
C THR A 60 -25.70 16.92 -27.24
N GLY A 61 -25.26 15.74 -27.69
CA GLY A 61 -24.93 15.46 -29.09
C GLY A 61 -23.52 15.91 -29.51
N GLY A 62 -22.75 16.55 -28.63
CA GLY A 62 -21.37 16.95 -28.90
C GLY A 62 -20.39 15.77 -28.83
N MET A 63 -19.29 15.85 -29.56
CA MET A 63 -18.21 14.85 -29.50
C MET A 63 -17.21 15.20 -28.38
N TYR A 64 -16.94 14.27 -27.48
CA TYR A 64 -15.91 14.40 -26.45
C TYR A 64 -14.71 13.48 -26.78
N GLN A 65 -13.52 14.07 -26.82
CA GLN A 65 -12.26 13.34 -27.01
C GLN A 65 -11.65 13.04 -25.65
N GLY A 66 -11.77 11.80 -25.22
CA GLY A 66 -11.23 11.31 -23.95
C GLY A 66 -10.26 10.16 -24.14
N VAL A 67 -10.03 9.45 -23.05
CA VAL A 67 -9.19 8.27 -23.00
C VAL A 67 -9.84 7.18 -22.15
N ARG A 68 -9.44 5.93 -22.38
CA ARG A 68 -9.80 4.77 -21.55
C ARG A 68 -8.57 4.02 -21.11
N GLN A 69 -8.70 3.29 -20.01
CA GLN A 69 -7.66 2.41 -19.50
C GLN A 69 -7.44 1.26 -20.51
N ALA A 70 -6.18 1.08 -20.95
CA ALA A 70 -5.83 0.12 -22.01
C ALA A 70 -5.30 -1.21 -21.47
N LYS A 71 -4.97 -1.28 -20.17
CA LYS A 71 -4.24 -2.40 -19.57
C LYS A 71 -5.02 -3.02 -18.42
N LYS A 72 -4.72 -4.27 -18.10
CA LYS A 72 -5.18 -4.90 -16.86
C LYS A 72 -4.27 -4.44 -15.73
N VAL A 73 -4.83 -4.31 -14.52
CA VAL A 73 -4.05 -3.97 -13.33
C VAL A 73 -4.08 -5.14 -12.35
N CYS A 74 -2.92 -5.44 -11.77
CA CYS A 74 -2.77 -6.38 -10.67
C CYS A 74 -2.17 -5.66 -9.46
N GLY A 75 -2.98 -5.46 -8.42
CA GLY A 75 -2.49 -4.98 -7.13
C GLY A 75 -1.83 -6.11 -6.34
N ILE A 76 -0.57 -5.98 -5.94
CA ILE A 76 0.14 -6.97 -5.14
C ILE A 76 0.36 -6.42 -3.75
N SER A 77 -0.34 -6.97 -2.77
CA SER A 77 -0.20 -6.58 -1.38
C SER A 77 0.94 -7.34 -0.73
N ILE A 78 1.95 -6.60 -0.24
CA ILE A 78 2.92 -7.16 0.71
C ILE A 78 2.24 -7.19 2.07
N LEU A 79 1.97 -8.39 2.56
CA LEU A 79 1.23 -8.59 3.78
C LEU A 79 2.08 -8.29 5.01
N ARG A 80 1.49 -7.71 6.06
CA ARG A 80 0.05 -7.38 6.18
C ARG A 80 -0.30 -5.98 5.70
N ALA A 81 0.61 -5.03 5.89
CA ALA A 81 0.35 -3.60 5.73
C ALA A 81 -0.14 -3.20 4.34
N GLY A 82 0.35 -3.85 3.27
CA GLY A 82 -0.06 -3.60 1.89
C GLY A 82 -1.56 -3.77 1.64
N ALA A 83 -2.25 -4.61 2.44
CA ALA A 83 -3.68 -4.84 2.27
C ALA A 83 -4.53 -3.60 2.56
N SER A 84 -4.03 -2.66 3.36
CA SER A 84 -4.70 -1.40 3.69
C SER A 84 -4.97 -0.51 2.46
N LEU A 85 -4.17 -0.66 1.40
CA LEU A 85 -4.24 0.14 0.16
C LEU A 85 -5.17 -0.47 -0.90
N GLU A 86 -5.65 -1.70 -0.72
CA GLU A 86 -6.41 -2.41 -1.76
C GLU A 86 -7.74 -1.75 -2.09
N ASP A 87 -8.46 -1.29 -1.07
CA ASP A 87 -9.75 -0.63 -1.26
C ASP A 87 -9.57 0.70 -1.99
N ALA A 88 -8.49 1.45 -1.71
CA ALA A 88 -8.18 2.68 -2.43
C ALA A 88 -7.91 2.40 -3.92
N LEU A 89 -7.18 1.32 -4.24
CA LEU A 89 -6.96 0.91 -5.64
C LEU A 89 -8.27 0.47 -6.31
N ARG A 90 -9.12 -0.27 -5.60
CA ARG A 90 -10.42 -0.72 -6.09
C ARG A 90 -11.36 0.44 -6.39
N THR A 91 -11.34 1.47 -5.55
CA THR A 91 -12.14 2.69 -5.76
C THR A 91 -11.60 3.54 -6.89
N ALA A 92 -10.28 3.66 -7.04
CA ALA A 92 -9.68 4.55 -8.02
C ALA A 92 -9.66 3.97 -9.45
N TYR A 93 -9.53 2.64 -9.60
CA TYR A 93 -9.33 2.02 -10.90
C TYR A 93 -10.63 1.48 -11.51
N ASN A 94 -11.01 2.01 -12.68
CA ASN A 94 -12.24 1.63 -13.39
C ASN A 94 -12.08 0.44 -14.35
N GLY A 95 -10.85 -0.05 -14.56
CA GLY A 95 -10.56 -1.14 -15.50
C GLY A 95 -10.54 -2.53 -14.85
N PRO A 96 -10.16 -3.58 -15.61
CA PRO A 96 -10.04 -4.94 -15.08
C PRO A 96 -8.96 -5.01 -13.99
N LEU A 97 -9.37 -5.32 -12.77
CA LEU A 97 -8.52 -5.34 -11.58
C LEU A 97 -8.46 -6.74 -10.98
N SER A 98 -7.24 -7.18 -10.64
CA SER A 98 -6.97 -8.41 -9.91
C SER A 98 -6.01 -8.14 -8.75
N PHE A 99 -5.92 -9.10 -7.82
CA PHE A 99 -5.04 -8.96 -6.67
C PHE A 99 -4.16 -10.20 -6.48
N GLY A 100 -2.87 -9.95 -6.23
CA GLY A 100 -1.92 -10.90 -5.71
C GLY A 100 -1.60 -10.62 -4.24
N LYS A 101 -1.04 -11.61 -3.54
CA LYS A 101 -0.60 -11.50 -2.15
C LYS A 101 0.80 -12.07 -2.00
N LEU A 102 1.63 -11.35 -1.25
CA LEU A 102 2.98 -11.77 -0.85
C LEU A 102 3.08 -11.71 0.67
N LEU A 103 3.61 -12.76 1.30
CA LEU A 103 4.02 -12.71 2.70
C LEU A 103 5.54 -12.76 2.75
N ILE A 104 6.14 -11.66 3.20
CA ILE A 104 7.60 -11.52 3.35
C ILE A 104 7.84 -11.10 4.79
N GLN A 105 8.55 -11.94 5.54
CA GLN A 105 8.92 -11.67 6.93
C GLN A 105 10.42 -11.41 7.01
N ARG A 106 10.87 -10.67 8.02
CA ARG A 106 12.31 -10.57 8.31
C ARG A 106 12.73 -11.73 9.19
N ASP A 107 13.81 -12.40 8.82
CA ASP A 107 14.45 -13.37 9.70
C ASP A 107 14.97 -12.66 10.96
N GLU A 108 14.66 -13.20 12.14
CA GLU A 108 14.97 -12.56 13.42
C GLU A 108 16.48 -12.44 13.69
N LYS A 109 17.29 -13.34 13.11
CA LYS A 109 18.74 -13.40 13.35
C LYS A 109 19.51 -12.54 12.35
N THR A 110 19.13 -12.59 11.09
CA THR A 110 19.84 -11.95 9.97
C THR A 110 19.21 -10.64 9.52
N SER A 111 17.97 -10.36 9.92
CA SER A 111 17.14 -9.25 9.43
C SER A 111 16.88 -9.26 7.93
N LEU A 112 17.20 -10.37 7.24
CA LEU A 112 17.01 -10.51 5.79
C LEU A 112 15.54 -10.88 5.47
N PRO A 113 15.01 -10.44 4.32
CA PRO A 113 13.67 -10.78 3.89
C PRO A 113 13.58 -12.27 3.51
N VAL A 114 12.71 -13.01 4.18
CA VAL A 114 12.34 -14.39 3.90
C VAL A 114 10.95 -14.40 3.25
N HIS A 115 10.88 -15.01 2.07
CA HIS A 115 9.64 -15.24 1.36
C HIS A 115 8.92 -16.46 1.97
N LEU A 116 7.67 -16.26 2.43
CA LEU A 116 6.87 -17.31 3.09
C LEU A 116 5.67 -17.76 2.26
N TYR A 117 5.08 -16.83 1.50
CA TYR A 117 3.89 -17.11 0.71
C TYR A 117 3.79 -16.21 -0.51
N THR A 118 3.37 -16.78 -1.63
CA THR A 118 2.96 -16.04 -2.82
C THR A 118 1.69 -16.62 -3.38
N LYS A 119 0.76 -15.76 -3.77
CA LYS A 119 -0.34 -16.10 -4.66
C LYS A 119 -0.53 -14.98 -5.66
N PHE A 120 -0.12 -15.22 -6.90
CA PHE A 120 -0.35 -14.31 -8.01
C PHE A 120 -1.52 -14.77 -8.89
N PRO A 121 -2.25 -13.84 -9.53
CA PRO A 121 -3.18 -14.19 -10.59
C PRO A 121 -2.44 -14.88 -11.76
N PRO A 122 -3.05 -15.88 -12.43
CA PRO A 122 -2.42 -16.58 -13.55
C PRO A 122 -1.99 -15.69 -14.73
N SER A 123 -2.59 -14.50 -14.84
CA SER A 123 -2.39 -13.56 -15.94
C SER A 123 -1.54 -12.33 -15.57
N ILE A 124 -0.80 -12.39 -14.47
CA ILE A 124 0.03 -11.29 -13.96
C ILE A 124 1.04 -10.76 -15.01
N SER A 125 1.61 -11.63 -15.85
CA SER A 125 2.58 -11.25 -16.88
C SER A 125 2.04 -10.31 -17.96
N ASN A 126 0.71 -10.20 -18.10
CA ASN A 126 0.02 -9.35 -19.07
C ASN A 126 -0.64 -8.13 -18.41
N ALA A 127 -0.29 -7.82 -17.16
CA ALA A 127 -0.87 -6.73 -16.38
C ALA A 127 0.19 -5.71 -15.95
N TYR A 128 -0.24 -4.47 -15.74
CA TYR A 128 0.53 -3.51 -14.95
C TYR A 128 0.42 -3.91 -13.48
N VAL A 129 1.57 -3.98 -12.81
CA VAL A 129 1.67 -4.46 -11.43
C VAL A 129 1.86 -3.27 -10.49
N LEU A 130 0.91 -3.11 -9.57
CA LEU A 130 0.99 -2.12 -8.51
C LEU A 130 1.35 -2.82 -7.20
N ILE A 131 2.60 -2.72 -6.77
CA ILE A 131 3.06 -3.25 -5.47
C ILE A 131 2.61 -2.29 -4.38
N LEU A 132 1.80 -2.78 -3.44
CA LEU A 132 1.21 -2.01 -2.37
C LEU A 132 2.01 -2.23 -1.09
N GLU A 133 2.76 -1.21 -0.66
CA GLU A 133 3.55 -1.24 0.57
C GLU A 133 3.59 0.16 1.21
N PRO A 134 2.76 0.43 2.22
CA PRO A 134 2.65 1.76 2.80
C PRO A 134 3.91 2.24 3.52
N MET A 135 4.81 1.34 3.96
CA MET A 135 6.03 1.74 4.69
C MET A 135 7.30 1.15 4.08
N LEU A 136 8.18 2.03 3.59
CA LEU A 136 9.42 1.65 2.93
C LEU A 136 10.62 2.04 3.81
N ALA A 137 10.97 1.15 4.75
CA ALA A 137 12.02 1.41 5.73
C ALA A 137 13.45 1.08 5.24
N THR A 138 13.76 -0.18 4.98
CA THR A 138 15.09 -0.59 4.47
C THR A 138 15.08 -0.95 2.99
N GLY A 139 13.90 -1.03 2.37
CA GLY A 139 13.74 -1.51 0.99
C GLY A 139 13.83 -3.02 0.80
N GLY A 140 14.20 -3.81 1.82
CA GLY A 140 14.41 -5.25 1.69
C GLY A 140 13.18 -6.03 1.25
N SER A 141 12.03 -5.84 1.91
CA SER A 141 10.79 -6.58 1.59
C SER A 141 10.27 -6.20 0.20
N VAL A 142 10.27 -4.92 -0.16
CA VAL A 142 9.86 -4.45 -1.49
C VAL A 142 10.80 -4.97 -2.56
N SER A 143 12.11 -4.94 -2.33
CA SER A 143 13.08 -5.49 -3.29
C SER A 143 12.81 -6.98 -3.54
N LYS A 144 12.54 -7.75 -2.48
CA LYS A 144 12.22 -9.17 -2.64
C LYS A 144 10.89 -9.39 -3.37
N ALA A 145 9.90 -8.53 -3.12
CA ALA A 145 8.63 -8.56 -3.86
C ALA A 145 8.83 -8.26 -5.35
N ILE A 146 9.64 -7.26 -5.70
CA ILE A 146 9.95 -6.92 -7.09
C ILE A 146 10.64 -8.10 -7.79
N GLU A 147 11.63 -8.73 -7.15
CA GLU A 147 12.27 -9.95 -7.69
C GLU A 147 11.25 -11.03 -8.04
N LEU A 148 10.34 -11.36 -7.10
CA LEU A 148 9.32 -12.39 -7.30
C LEU A 148 8.33 -12.03 -8.43
N VAL A 149 8.06 -10.73 -8.64
CA VAL A 149 7.22 -10.24 -9.75
C VAL A 149 7.95 -10.36 -11.09
N LEU A 150 9.23 -9.99 -11.14
CA LEU A 150 10.07 -10.12 -12.33
C LEU A 150 10.22 -11.60 -12.74
N GLU A 151 10.30 -12.52 -11.78
CA GLU A 151 10.29 -13.97 -12.02
C GLU A 151 9.01 -14.45 -12.75
N GLN A 152 7.90 -13.72 -12.63
CA GLN A 152 6.66 -13.98 -13.39
C GLN A 152 6.67 -13.41 -14.81
N ARG A 153 7.82 -12.91 -15.29
CA ARG A 153 8.01 -12.29 -16.61
C ARG A 153 7.23 -10.97 -16.79
N VAL A 154 6.95 -10.28 -15.70
CA VAL A 154 6.46 -8.90 -15.74
C VAL A 154 7.64 -7.98 -16.09
N PRO A 155 7.56 -7.13 -17.12
CA PRO A 155 8.59 -6.14 -17.41
C PRO A 155 8.75 -5.15 -16.26
N GLU A 156 9.98 -4.76 -15.95
CA GLU A 156 10.29 -3.87 -14.83
C GLU A 156 9.58 -2.51 -14.96
N GLU A 157 9.51 -1.98 -16.18
CA GLU A 157 8.80 -0.73 -16.52
C GLU A 157 7.27 -0.79 -16.32
N GLN A 158 6.70 -1.99 -16.13
CA GLN A 158 5.28 -2.18 -15.81
C GLN A 158 5.02 -2.35 -14.32
N ILE A 159 6.05 -2.19 -13.49
CA ILE A 159 5.96 -2.26 -12.03
C ILE A 159 5.90 -0.85 -11.47
N ILE A 160 4.88 -0.59 -10.65
CA ILE A 160 4.70 0.64 -9.90
C ILE A 160 4.65 0.29 -8.42
N VAL A 161 5.57 0.81 -7.62
CA VAL A 161 5.55 0.67 -6.16
C VAL A 161 4.78 1.85 -5.57
N ILE A 162 3.74 1.57 -4.80
CA ILE A 162 2.91 2.56 -4.13
C ILE A 162 3.20 2.54 -2.64
N ASN A 163 3.62 3.70 -2.13
CA ASN A 163 4.11 3.84 -0.77
C ASN A 163 3.58 5.12 -0.10
N LEU A 164 3.35 5.08 1.21
CA LEU A 164 2.92 6.26 1.96
C LEU A 164 4.12 7.03 2.51
N ILE A 165 5.07 6.32 3.12
CA ILE A 165 6.28 6.91 3.71
C ILE A 165 7.49 6.03 3.41
N ALA A 166 8.57 6.68 2.96
CA ALA A 166 9.84 6.02 2.65
C ALA A 166 11.01 6.72 3.36
N SER A 167 12.06 5.96 3.69
CA SER A 167 13.37 6.52 4.03
C SER A 167 14.17 6.85 2.77
N ALA A 168 15.04 7.85 2.86
CA ALA A 168 15.95 8.22 1.76
C ALA A 168 16.84 7.04 1.29
N SER A 169 17.39 6.26 2.22
CA SER A 169 18.19 5.07 1.90
C SER A 169 17.40 3.98 1.18
N ALA A 170 16.14 3.73 1.56
CA ALA A 170 15.33 2.73 0.87
C ALA A 170 14.90 3.17 -0.52
N VAL A 171 14.59 4.46 -0.71
CA VAL A 171 14.37 5.04 -2.05
C VAL A 171 15.60 4.83 -2.91
N SER A 172 16.79 5.18 -2.40
CA SER A 172 18.04 5.05 -3.15
C SER A 172 18.31 3.59 -3.53
N LEU A 173 18.19 2.66 -2.57
CA LEU A 173 18.36 1.22 -2.81
C LEU A 173 17.42 0.69 -3.91
N VAL A 174 16.12 1.00 -3.82
CA VAL A 174 15.13 0.51 -4.79
C VAL A 174 15.36 1.13 -6.16
N SER A 175 15.62 2.44 -6.23
CA SER A 175 15.88 3.16 -7.48
C SER A 175 17.15 2.69 -8.18
N GLU A 176 18.23 2.40 -7.44
CA GLU A 176 19.48 1.91 -8.00
C GLU A 176 19.35 0.47 -8.50
N ARG A 177 18.65 -0.37 -7.75
CA ARG A 177 18.50 -1.79 -8.06
C ARG A 177 17.50 -2.05 -9.19
N PHE A 178 16.47 -1.21 -9.29
CA PHE A 178 15.38 -1.33 -10.25
C PHE A 178 15.15 0.05 -10.91
N PRO A 179 15.99 0.45 -11.87
CA PRO A 179 15.94 1.80 -12.43
C PRO A 179 14.75 2.05 -13.38
N LYS A 180 14.09 1.01 -13.89
CA LYS A 180 12.98 1.14 -14.87
C LYS A 180 11.59 1.16 -14.22
N LEU A 181 11.43 0.63 -13.01
CA LEU A 181 10.15 0.69 -12.30
C LEU A 181 9.84 2.12 -11.88
N THR A 182 8.58 2.40 -11.55
CA THR A 182 8.18 3.69 -10.96
C THR A 182 7.90 3.54 -9.46
N LEU A 183 8.54 4.35 -8.61
CA LEU A 183 8.21 4.44 -7.18
C LEU A 183 7.36 5.70 -6.96
N VAL A 184 6.14 5.55 -6.45
CA VAL A 184 5.26 6.67 -6.07
C VAL A 184 5.11 6.70 -4.55
N THR A 185 5.51 7.81 -3.93
CA THR A 185 5.45 7.97 -2.47
C THR A 185 4.86 9.30 -2.03
N ALA A 186 4.19 9.33 -0.88
CA ALA A 186 3.60 10.56 -0.34
C ALA A 186 4.63 11.41 0.41
N ALA A 187 5.62 10.78 1.05
CA ALA A 187 6.69 11.46 1.76
C ALA A 187 7.98 10.64 1.77
N VAL A 188 9.10 11.35 1.69
CA VAL A 188 10.45 10.79 1.91
C VAL A 188 11.03 11.49 3.13
N ASP A 189 11.30 10.72 4.18
CA ASP A 189 11.95 11.21 5.38
C ASP A 189 13.45 10.90 5.35
N LYS A 190 14.15 11.38 6.39
CA LYS A 190 15.51 10.95 6.66
C LYS A 190 15.58 9.42 6.85
N ASP A 191 16.79 8.93 7.03
CA ASP A 191 17.06 7.52 7.24
C ASP A 191 16.43 6.97 8.52
N LEU A 192 16.82 5.75 8.88
CA LEU A 192 16.21 5.03 9.97
C LEU A 192 16.68 5.56 11.33
N ASN A 193 15.77 5.61 12.30
CA ASN A 193 16.11 5.88 13.69
C ASN A 193 16.77 4.65 14.36
N SER A 194 17.14 4.77 15.63
CA SER A 194 17.78 3.69 16.41
C SER A 194 16.97 2.39 16.51
N LYS A 195 15.65 2.45 16.26
CA LYS A 195 14.74 1.30 16.22
C LYS A 195 14.52 0.74 14.80
N ARG A 196 15.30 1.18 13.80
CA ARG A 196 15.16 0.83 12.38
C ARG A 196 13.80 1.20 11.77
N LEU A 197 13.11 2.19 12.34
CA LEU A 197 11.89 2.78 11.78
C LEU A 197 12.26 4.01 10.95
N VAL A 198 11.44 4.34 9.95
CA VAL A 198 11.59 5.59 9.18
C VAL A 198 11.52 6.78 10.14
N ASP A 199 12.42 7.76 9.99
CA ASP A 199 12.39 8.99 10.80
C ASP A 199 11.05 9.71 10.66
N ASN A 200 10.59 10.39 11.71
CA ASN A 200 9.23 10.95 11.82
C ASN A 200 8.09 9.91 11.62
N HIS A 201 8.27 8.67 12.03
CA HIS A 201 7.34 7.56 11.84
C HIS A 201 5.84 7.89 12.08
N ILE A 202 4.96 7.17 11.39
CA ILE A 202 3.50 7.27 11.60
C ILE A 202 3.10 6.73 12.99
N CYS A 203 1.92 7.13 13.45
CA CYS A 203 1.36 6.72 14.74
C CYS A 203 1.31 5.19 14.89
N ASP A 204 1.72 4.70 16.06
CA ASP A 204 1.68 3.29 16.41
C ASP A 204 0.28 2.89 16.93
N SER A 205 -0.06 1.64 16.69
CA SER A 205 -1.29 0.98 17.09
C SER A 205 -1.55 0.95 18.60
N THR A 206 -0.52 1.11 19.44
CA THR A 206 -0.68 1.13 20.90
C THR A 206 -1.65 2.24 21.36
N ASN A 207 -1.75 3.33 20.61
CA ASN A 207 -2.69 4.43 20.88
C ASN A 207 -3.98 4.33 20.06
N LEU A 208 -4.08 3.38 19.14
CA LEU A 208 -5.27 3.13 18.32
C LEU A 208 -6.15 2.01 18.91
N SER A 209 -5.76 1.39 20.02
CA SER A 209 -6.47 0.25 20.60
C SER A 209 -7.94 0.57 20.94
N SER A 210 -8.83 -0.32 20.49
CA SER A 210 -10.21 -0.42 20.97
C SER A 210 -10.23 -1.21 22.27
N PRO A 211 -11.09 -0.89 23.27
CA PRO A 211 -11.23 -1.66 24.52
C PRO A 211 -11.66 -3.13 24.31
N ILE A 212 -11.95 -3.53 23.06
CA ILE A 212 -12.24 -4.91 22.64
C ILE A 212 -10.93 -5.71 22.45
N ILE A 213 -9.83 -5.07 22.04
CA ILE A 213 -8.54 -5.72 21.76
C ILE A 213 -7.94 -6.34 23.02
N ASP A 214 -8.14 -5.73 24.18
CA ASP A 214 -7.65 -6.23 25.47
C ASP A 214 -8.38 -7.48 26.00
N LYS A 215 -9.48 -7.92 25.35
CA LYS A 215 -10.38 -8.96 25.90
C LYS A 215 -10.38 -10.29 25.14
N LEU A 216 -9.60 -10.46 24.07
CA LEU A 216 -9.57 -11.69 23.28
C LEU A 216 -8.44 -12.64 23.74
N PRO A 217 -8.72 -13.94 23.92
CA PRO A 217 -7.69 -14.92 24.29
C PRO A 217 -6.76 -15.21 23.10
N THR A 218 -5.44 -15.16 23.33
CA THR A 218 -4.42 -15.48 22.33
C THR A 218 -4.16 -16.99 22.27
N PRO A 219 -3.97 -17.61 21.08
CA PRO A 219 -3.76 -19.05 20.96
C PRO A 219 -2.43 -19.60 21.52
N THR A 220 -1.49 -18.78 21.98
CA THR A 220 -0.11 -19.23 22.28
C THR A 220 0.61 -18.51 23.43
N GLY A 221 -0.08 -17.74 24.27
CA GLY A 221 0.56 -17.08 25.43
C GLY A 221 1.57 -15.98 25.10
N THR A 222 1.67 -15.55 23.85
CA THR A 222 2.36 -14.32 23.42
C THR A 222 1.42 -13.13 23.57
N SER A 223 1.91 -12.04 24.16
CA SER A 223 1.19 -10.79 24.39
C SER A 223 0.68 -10.19 23.07
N ILE A 224 -0.52 -9.59 23.08
CA ILE A 224 -1.08 -8.84 21.94
C ILE A 224 -0.14 -7.69 21.51
N GLN A 225 0.71 -7.20 22.42
CA GLN A 225 1.72 -6.17 22.12
C GLN A 225 2.76 -6.63 21.08
N ASP A 226 2.96 -7.95 20.89
CA ASP A 226 3.90 -8.48 19.90
C ASP A 226 3.31 -8.51 18.47
N TRP A 227 2.00 -8.26 18.32
CA TRP A 227 1.25 -8.52 17.08
C TRP A 227 0.78 -7.28 16.31
N VAL A 228 0.90 -6.08 16.88
CA VAL A 228 0.46 -4.83 16.24
C VAL A 228 1.62 -3.82 16.28
N ILE A 229 2.31 -3.67 15.15
CA ILE A 229 3.61 -2.96 15.07
C ILE A 229 3.44 -1.56 14.46
N SER A 230 2.24 -1.21 13.97
CA SER A 230 1.95 0.13 13.44
C SER A 230 0.45 0.38 13.37
N GLY A 231 0.04 1.65 13.27
CA GLY A 231 -1.38 2.00 13.09
C GLY A 231 -2.05 1.41 11.84
N ILE A 232 -1.24 0.96 10.87
CA ILE A 232 -1.71 0.26 9.67
C ILE A 232 -2.16 -1.17 9.99
N ASP A 233 -1.45 -1.89 10.88
CA ASP A 233 -1.86 -3.24 11.30
C ASP A 233 -3.20 -3.20 12.04
N PHE A 234 -3.42 -2.16 12.88
CA PHE A 234 -4.71 -1.91 13.51
C PHE A 234 -5.83 -1.71 12.47
N MET A 235 -5.61 -0.89 11.45
CA MET A 235 -6.59 -0.67 10.38
C MET A 235 -6.94 -1.94 9.62
N VAL A 236 -5.93 -2.77 9.29
CA VAL A 236 -6.17 -4.05 8.62
C VAL A 236 -7.01 -4.96 9.51
N HIS A 237 -6.74 -4.99 10.82
CA HIS A 237 -7.52 -5.76 11.78
C HIS A 237 -8.97 -5.29 11.90
N GLU A 238 -9.20 -3.99 12.12
CA GLU A 238 -10.56 -3.41 12.21
C GLU A 238 -11.39 -3.72 10.96
N ARG A 239 -10.79 -3.65 9.76
CA ARG A 239 -11.48 -4.01 8.52
C ARG A 239 -11.83 -5.50 8.44
N ILE A 240 -10.95 -6.38 8.90
CA ILE A 240 -11.24 -7.81 8.96
C ILE A 240 -12.40 -8.08 9.93
N VAL A 241 -12.40 -7.42 11.08
CA VAL A 241 -13.47 -7.53 12.08
C VAL A 241 -14.80 -7.01 11.50
N GLN A 242 -14.81 -5.82 10.89
CA GLN A 242 -16.01 -5.25 10.26
C GLN A 242 -16.56 -6.13 9.14
N LYS A 243 -15.72 -6.58 8.20
CA LYS A 243 -16.15 -7.51 7.12
C LYS A 243 -16.61 -8.87 7.67
N GLY A 244 -16.01 -9.34 8.76
CA GLY A 244 -16.44 -10.55 9.45
C GLY A 244 -17.81 -10.41 10.11
N MET A 245 -18.11 -9.24 10.68
CA MET A 245 -19.42 -8.91 11.27
C MET A 245 -20.51 -8.73 10.20
N GLU A 246 -20.21 -8.04 9.09
CA GLU A 246 -21.15 -7.91 7.96
C GLU A 246 -21.55 -9.27 7.36
N MET A 247 -20.62 -10.23 7.27
CA MET A 247 -20.93 -11.59 6.84
C MET A 247 -21.80 -12.39 7.84
N LEU A 248 -21.81 -12.01 9.12
CA LEU A 248 -22.66 -12.61 10.14
C LEU A 248 -24.06 -12.00 10.11
N GLU A 249 -24.21 -10.68 9.90
CA GLU A 249 -25.53 -10.03 9.80
C GLU A 249 -26.31 -10.47 8.56
N VAL A 250 -25.63 -10.73 7.43
CA VAL A 250 -26.26 -11.28 6.20
C VAL A 250 -26.74 -12.73 6.38
N ARG A 251 -26.28 -13.46 7.41
CA ARG A 251 -26.75 -14.82 7.72
C ARG A 251 -27.95 -14.85 8.69
N TYR A 252 -28.32 -13.72 9.28
CA TYR A 252 -29.40 -13.60 10.25
C TYR A 252 -30.49 -12.59 9.86
N SER A 253 -30.52 -12.18 8.58
CA SER A 253 -31.59 -11.35 7.99
C SER A 253 -32.31 -12.07 6.85
#